data_AF-B0NE18-F1
#
_entry.id   AF-B0NE18-F1
#
_cell.length_a   1.000
_cell.length_b   1.000
_cell.length_c   1.000
_cell.angle_alpha   90.00
_cell.angle_beta   90.00
_cell.angle_gamma   90.00
#
_symmetry.space_group_name_H-M   'P 1'
#
loop_
_entity.id
_entity.type
_entity.pdbx_description
1 polymer ?
#
loop_
_entity_poly.entity_id
_entity_poly.type
_entity_poly.pdbx_seq_one_letter_code
_entity_poly.pdbx_strand_id
1 'polypeptide(L)'
;MVLRARVERLFARVGRQEGKEYQEEGYRFSFDRQEFAVEGRPVELSRTEQKLLRMLVTRPGQTLTREILNEGIWQEGSDYIDENALSVTVARLRKKLKLSQEECPIRTVYGIGYVWERGKEK
;
A
#
# COMPACT_ATOMS: atom_id res chain seq x y z
N MET A 1 23.46 -18.15 17.71
CA MET A 1 23.12 -17.95 16.29
C MET A 1 22.61 -16.53 16.10
N VAL A 2 23.34 -15.76 15.28
CA VAL A 2 22.94 -14.60 14.45
C VAL A 2 21.67 -13.83 14.87
N LEU A 3 21.79 -12.67 15.54
CA LEU A 3 21.92 -11.31 15.00
C LEU A 3 20.61 -10.73 14.43
N ARG A 4 20.26 -9.51 14.93
CA ARG A 4 19.26 -8.54 14.42
C ARG A 4 17.83 -8.77 14.95
N ALA A 5 17.07 -7.76 15.38
CA ALA A 5 17.17 -6.33 15.11
C ALA A 5 16.75 -5.51 16.35
N ARG A 6 17.70 -4.70 16.82
CA ARG A 6 17.56 -3.70 17.90
C ARG A 6 17.01 -2.38 17.33
N VAL A 7 15.88 -2.42 16.61
CA VAL A 7 15.34 -1.25 15.89
C VAL A 7 13.81 -1.16 15.99
N GLU A 8 13.23 -1.50 17.13
CA GLU A 8 11.76 -1.42 17.31
C GLU A 8 11.29 -0.18 18.10
N ARG A 9 12.22 0.57 18.72
CA ARG A 9 11.83 1.57 19.74
C ARG A 9 11.91 3.04 19.34
N LEU A 10 12.30 3.38 18.11
CA LEU A 10 12.39 4.78 17.67
C LEU A 10 11.18 5.31 16.91
N PHE A 11 10.17 4.48 16.61
CA PHE A 11 9.01 4.90 15.80
C PHE A 11 7.67 4.73 16.52
N ALA A 12 7.66 4.57 17.84
CA ALA A 12 6.43 4.38 18.62
C ALA A 12 5.79 5.71 19.10
N ARG A 13 6.14 6.87 18.50
CA ARG A 13 5.63 8.15 19.01
C ARG A 13 5.46 9.29 17.99
N VAL A 14 5.23 8.98 16.73
CA VAL A 14 4.85 9.97 15.71
C VAL A 14 3.83 9.26 14.82
N GLY A 15 2.60 9.68 14.65
CA GLY A 15 1.87 10.82 15.14
C GLY A 15 0.45 10.61 14.62
N ARG A 16 -0.53 10.95 15.44
CA ARG A 16 -1.91 11.14 15.00
C ARG A 16 -1.96 12.42 14.17
N GLN A 17 -1.38 12.41 12.96
CA GLN A 17 -1.41 13.52 12.02
C GLN A 17 -1.79 13.03 10.62
N GLU A 18 -3.06 13.24 10.28
CA GLU A 18 -3.60 13.49 8.95
C GLU A 18 -2.88 12.81 7.76
N GLY A 19 -3.24 11.56 7.46
CA GLY A 19 -3.23 10.98 6.10
C GLY A 19 -1.91 10.97 5.30
N LYS A 20 -0.76 11.27 5.91
CA LYS A 20 0.56 11.33 5.26
C LYS A 20 1.46 10.13 5.58
N GLU A 21 1.20 9.48 6.70
CA GLU A 21 1.99 8.34 7.18
C GLU A 21 1.03 7.22 7.61
N TYR A 22 1.27 6.01 7.11
CA TYR A 22 0.53 4.81 7.47
C TYR A 22 1.45 3.86 8.22
N GLN A 23 1.02 3.43 9.41
CA GLN A 23 1.74 2.45 10.20
C GLN A 23 0.79 1.36 10.68
N GLU A 24 1.13 0.11 10.39
CA GLU A 24 0.40 -1.10 10.78
C GLU A 24 1.41 -2.22 11.06
N GLU A 25 1.02 -3.34 11.70
CA GLU A 25 1.91 -4.46 12.06
C GLU A 25 2.86 -4.85 10.91
N GLY A 26 4.12 -4.41 10.99
CA GLY A 26 5.14 -4.62 9.96
C GLY A 26 5.15 -3.59 8.82
N TYR A 27 4.09 -2.82 8.57
CA TYR A 27 4.02 -1.83 7.50
C TYR A 27 4.31 -0.41 7.99
N ARG A 28 5.20 0.30 7.31
CA ARG A 28 5.44 1.74 7.50
C ARG A 28 5.54 2.43 6.14
N PHE A 29 4.61 3.32 5.85
CA PHE A 29 4.54 4.06 4.60
C PHE A 29 4.50 5.55 4.88
N SER A 30 5.55 6.28 4.53
CA SER A 30 5.63 7.73 4.61
C SER A 30 5.55 8.30 3.20
N PHE A 31 4.36 8.79 2.82
CA PHE A 31 4.11 9.33 1.48
C PHE A 31 4.80 10.67 1.24
N ASP A 32 5.05 11.45 2.30
CA ASP A 32 5.77 12.72 2.26
C ASP A 32 7.25 12.54 1.90
N ARG A 33 7.88 11.53 2.52
CA ARG A 33 9.29 11.19 2.32
C ARG A 33 9.54 10.18 1.22
N GLN A 34 8.47 9.62 0.65
CA GLN A 34 8.51 8.49 -0.28
C GLN A 34 9.25 7.26 0.30
N GLU A 35 9.19 7.09 1.62
CA GLU A 35 9.83 5.99 2.33
C GLU A 35 8.78 4.93 2.64
N PHE A 36 8.92 3.74 2.05
CA PHE A 36 8.04 2.60 2.31
C PHE A 36 8.88 1.48 2.89
N ALA A 37 8.45 0.91 4.00
CA ALA A 37 9.09 -0.20 4.66
C ALA A 37 8.08 -1.26 5.05
N VAL A 38 8.45 -2.52 4.86
CA VAL A 38 7.65 -3.71 5.17
C VAL A 38 8.52 -4.65 5.99
N GLU A 39 8.09 -5.00 7.19
CA GLU A 39 8.86 -5.71 8.21
C GLU A 39 10.27 -5.13 8.43
N GLY A 40 10.37 -3.79 8.40
CA GLY A 40 11.64 -3.09 8.53
C GLY A 40 12.55 -3.17 7.30
N ARG A 41 12.11 -3.79 6.20
CA ARG A 41 12.81 -3.76 4.91
C ARG A 41 12.30 -2.61 4.06
N PRO A 42 13.17 -1.68 3.61
CA PRO A 42 12.75 -0.63 2.70
C PRO A 42 12.33 -1.23 1.34
N VAL A 43 11.25 -0.70 0.79
CA VAL A 43 10.66 -1.09 -0.48
C VAL A 43 10.49 0.16 -1.33
N GLU A 44 11.00 0.12 -2.56
CA GLU A 44 10.85 1.24 -3.48
C GLU A 44 9.59 1.07 -4.34
N LEU A 45 8.66 2.02 -4.23
CA LEU A 45 7.43 2.05 -5.02
C LEU A 45 7.52 3.12 -6.10
N SER A 46 7.00 2.85 -7.29
CA SER A 46 6.85 3.84 -8.37
C SER A 46 5.68 4.78 -8.08
N ARG A 47 5.62 5.94 -8.74
CA ARG A 47 4.58 6.97 -8.48
C ARG A 47 3.16 6.41 -8.56
N THR A 48 2.86 5.54 -9.53
CA THR A 48 1.54 4.91 -9.68
C THR A 48 1.23 3.95 -8.55
N GLU A 49 2.22 3.13 -8.14
CA GLU A 49 2.10 2.21 -7.01
C GLU A 49 1.90 2.98 -5.69
N GLN A 50 2.60 4.10 -5.51
CA GLN A 50 2.44 4.98 -4.35
C GLN A 50 1.03 5.57 -4.28
N LYS A 51 0.50 6.07 -5.40
CA LYS A 51 -0.88 6.59 -5.45
C LYS A 51 -1.90 5.49 -5.12
N LEU A 52 -1.79 4.33 -5.76
CA LEU A 52 -2.64 3.18 -5.50
C LEU A 52 -2.61 2.78 -4.01
N LEU A 53 -1.41 2.63 -3.46
CA LEU A 53 -1.22 2.30 -2.05
C LEU A 53 -1.86 3.37 -1.16
N ARG A 54 -1.62 4.66 -1.43
CA ARG A 54 -2.19 5.76 -0.67
C ARG A 54 -3.71 5.67 -0.60
N MET A 55 -4.38 5.44 -1.73
CA MET A 55 -5.83 5.33 -1.77
C MET A 55 -6.34 4.16 -0.93
N LEU A 56 -5.70 3.00 -1.08
CA LEU A 56 -6.02 1.78 -0.36
C LEU A 56 -5.83 1.93 1.16
N VAL A 57 -4.69 2.49 1.60
CA VAL A 57 -4.37 2.65 3.03
C VAL A 57 -5.07 3.85 3.68
N THR A 58 -5.56 4.81 2.89
CA THR A 58 -6.39 5.92 3.40
C THR A 58 -7.76 5.41 3.84
N ARG A 59 -8.27 4.35 3.20
CA ARG A 59 -9.58 3.74 3.47
C ARG A 59 -9.41 2.22 3.69
N PRO A 60 -8.70 1.82 4.75
CA PRO A 60 -8.45 0.40 5.00
C PRO A 60 -9.78 -0.30 5.32
N GLY A 61 -9.97 -1.50 4.77
CA GLY A 61 -11.22 -2.26 4.84
C GLY A 61 -12.31 -1.82 3.85
N GLN A 62 -12.15 -0.68 3.17
CA GLN A 62 -13.10 -0.24 2.14
C GLN A 62 -12.69 -0.79 0.78
N THR A 63 -13.65 -1.41 0.09
CA THR A 63 -13.45 -1.83 -1.30
C THR A 63 -13.51 -0.60 -2.20
N LEU A 64 -12.40 -0.29 -2.88
CA LEU A 64 -12.33 0.74 -3.89
C LEU A 64 -12.60 0.12 -5.25
N THR A 65 -13.53 0.72 -6.00
CA THR A 65 -13.86 0.27 -7.35
C THR A 65 -12.73 0.57 -8.32
N ARG A 66 -12.70 -0.15 -9.44
CA ARG A 66 -11.70 0.09 -10.50
C ARG A 66 -11.77 1.52 -11.02
N GLU A 67 -12.97 2.09 -11.15
CA GLU A 67 -13.17 3.48 -11.57
C GLU A 67 -12.52 4.46 -10.60
N ILE A 68 -12.81 4.35 -9.30
CA ILE A 68 -12.21 5.24 -8.27
C ILE A 68 -10.69 5.13 -8.28
N LEU A 69 -10.16 3.90 -8.35
CA LEU A 69 -8.72 3.69 -8.39
C LEU A 69 -8.10 4.27 -9.66
N ASN A 70 -8.77 4.11 -10.80
CA ASN A 70 -8.30 4.66 -12.06
C ASN A 70 -8.29 6.19 -12.01
N GLU A 71 -9.38 6.82 -11.57
CA GLU A 71 -9.47 8.27 -11.43
C GLU A 71 -8.38 8.82 -10.50
N GLY A 72 -8.11 8.17 -9.37
CA GLY A 72 -7.10 8.65 -8.43
C GLY A 72 -5.65 8.45 -8.89
N ILE A 73 -5.36 7.41 -9.67
CA ILE A 73 -4.01 7.15 -10.20
C ILE A 73 -3.75 8.03 -11.43
N TRP A 74 -4.71 8.06 -12.36
CA TRP A 74 -4.68 8.74 -13.65
C TRP A 74 -5.63 9.95 -13.69
N GLN A 75 -5.48 10.88 -12.74
CA GLN A 75 -6.27 12.12 -12.59
C GLN A 75 -6.29 13.06 -13.82
N GLU A 76 -5.62 12.72 -14.92
CA GLU A 76 -5.47 13.58 -16.08
C GLU A 76 -5.81 12.79 -17.37
N GLY A 77 -7.05 12.95 -17.83
CA GLY A 77 -7.43 12.89 -19.25
C GLY A 77 -7.04 11.65 -20.06
N SER A 78 -6.82 10.50 -19.41
CA SER A 78 -6.47 9.27 -20.12
C SER A 78 -7.76 8.66 -20.67
N ASP A 79 -8.20 9.14 -21.82
CA ASP A 79 -9.37 8.65 -22.58
C ASP A 79 -9.27 7.16 -22.94
N TYR A 80 -8.08 6.57 -22.79
CA TYR A 80 -7.77 5.15 -22.96
C TYR A 80 -6.88 4.65 -21.81
N ILE A 81 -7.48 4.31 -20.66
CA ILE A 81 -6.80 3.48 -19.66
C ILE A 81 -7.10 2.02 -20.00
N ASP A 82 -6.06 1.27 -20.31
CA ASP A 82 -6.20 -0.18 -20.52
C ASP A 82 -6.81 -0.83 -19.27
N GLU A 83 -7.88 -1.62 -19.43
CA GLU A 83 -8.55 -2.31 -18.32
C GLU A 83 -7.57 -3.12 -17.45
N ASN A 84 -6.43 -3.54 -18.01
CA ASN A 84 -5.42 -4.30 -17.32
C ASN A 84 -4.35 -3.42 -16.64
N ALA A 85 -4.25 -2.12 -16.93
CA ALA A 85 -3.23 -1.24 -16.36
C ALA A 85 -3.31 -1.19 -14.82
N LEU A 86 -4.53 -1.13 -14.27
CA LEU A 86 -4.76 -1.22 -12.83
C LEU A 86 -4.34 -2.59 -12.29
N SER A 87 -4.75 -3.67 -12.95
CA SER A 87 -4.41 -5.05 -12.56
C SER A 87 -2.90 -5.29 -12.55
N VAL A 88 -2.17 -4.77 -13.54
CA VAL A 88 -0.71 -4.84 -13.63
C VAL A 88 -0.05 -4.02 -12.51
N THR A 89 -0.55 -2.81 -12.25
CA THR A 89 -0.04 -1.96 -11.16
C THR A 89 -0.24 -2.64 -9.80
N VAL A 90 -1.42 -3.22 -9.56
CA VAL A 90 -1.71 -3.99 -8.35
C VAL A 90 -0.82 -5.22 -8.25
N ALA A 91 -0.61 -5.96 -9.34
CA ALA A 91 0.26 -7.13 -9.33
C ALA A 91 1.72 -6.78 -9.01
N ARG A 92 2.23 -5.67 -9.55
CA ARG A 92 3.58 -5.15 -9.25
C ARG A 92 3.69 -4.71 -7.79
N LEU A 93 2.72 -3.93 -7.29
CA LEU A 93 2.66 -3.50 -5.89
C LEU A 93 2.60 -4.71 -4.96
N ARG A 94 1.74 -5.70 -5.25
CA ARG A 94 1.66 -6.96 -4.51
C ARG A 94 2.99 -7.69 -4.50
N LYS A 95 3.67 -7.81 -5.64
CA LYS A 95 4.98 -8.48 -5.69
C LYS A 95 6.00 -7.79 -4.78
N LYS A 96 6.00 -6.45 -4.74
CA LYS A 96 6.87 -5.65 -3.87
C LYS A 96 6.53 -5.81 -2.38
N LEU A 97 5.25 -5.88 -2.03
CA LEU A 97 4.79 -6.11 -0.66
C LEU A 97 5.04 -7.56 -0.21
N LYS A 98 4.77 -8.54 -1.08
CA LYS A 98 4.95 -9.98 -0.84
C LYS A 98 6.41 -10.41 -0.76
N LEU A 99 7.33 -9.65 -1.36
CA LEU A 99 8.77 -9.90 -1.23
C LEU A 99 9.25 -9.77 0.23
N SER A 100 8.50 -9.07 1.08
CA SER A 100 8.86 -8.84 2.47
C SER A 100 7.90 -9.47 3.48
N GLN A 101 6.71 -9.93 3.08
CA GLN A 101 5.73 -10.60 3.94
C GLN A 101 5.09 -11.82 3.25
N GLU A 102 4.79 -12.86 4.03
CA GLU A 102 4.10 -14.07 3.55
C GLU A 102 2.64 -13.78 3.15
N GLU A 103 1.99 -12.81 3.81
CA GLU A 103 0.60 -12.40 3.55
C GLU A 103 0.52 -11.04 2.84
N CYS A 104 -0.21 -11.00 1.72
CA CYS A 104 -0.47 -9.76 0.99
C CYS A 104 -1.67 -9.01 1.60
N PRO A 105 -1.53 -7.74 1.98
CA PRO A 105 -2.63 -6.96 2.57
C PRO A 105 -3.65 -6.49 1.52
N ILE A 106 -3.30 -6.54 0.24
CA ILE A 106 -4.18 -6.14 -0.86
C ILE A 106 -4.99 -7.35 -1.32
N ARG A 107 -6.31 -7.33 -1.14
CA ARG A 107 -7.23 -8.34 -1.65
C ARG A 107 -8.01 -7.84 -2.88
N THR A 108 -8.24 -8.75 -3.82
CA THR A 108 -9.05 -8.47 -5.01
C THR A 108 -10.48 -8.89 -4.73
N VAL A 109 -11.41 -7.98 -4.94
CA VAL A 109 -12.85 -8.23 -4.88
C VAL A 109 -13.34 -8.37 -6.31
N TYR A 110 -13.65 -9.61 -6.72
CA TYR A 110 -14.04 -9.92 -8.10
C TYR A 110 -15.28 -9.12 -8.52
N GLY A 111 -15.23 -8.50 -9.70
CA GLY A 111 -16.30 -7.66 -10.24
C GLY A 111 -16.45 -6.27 -9.63
N ILE A 112 -15.71 -5.94 -8.55
CA ILE A 112 -15.84 -4.64 -7.87
C ILE A 112 -14.52 -3.87 -7.92
N GLY A 113 -13.42 -4.46 -7.45
CA GLY A 113 -12.14 -3.76 -7.38
C GLY A 113 -11.18 -4.35 -6.36
N TYR A 114 -10.59 -3.50 -5.52
CA TYR A 114 -9.52 -3.88 -4.60
C TYR A 114 -9.76 -3.28 -3.21
N VAL A 115 -9.33 -4.02 -2.18
CA VAL A 115 -9.45 -3.62 -0.77
C VAL A 115 -8.12 -3.83 -0.08
N TRP A 116 -7.79 -2.92 0.83
CA TRP A 116 -6.72 -3.12 1.80
C TRP A 116 -7.31 -3.82 3.03
N GLU A 117 -6.99 -5.10 3.22
CA GLU A 117 -7.30 -5.77 4.47
C GLU A 117 -6.25 -5.36 5.51
N ARG A 118 -6.71 -4.74 6.61
CA ARG A 118 -5.86 -4.62 7.79
C ARG A 118 -5.54 -6.02 8.29
N GLY A 119 -4.29 -6.25 8.68
CA GLY A 119 -3.90 -7.47 9.37
C GLY A 119 -4.90 -7.74 10.48
N LYS A 120 -5.46 -8.96 10.49
CA LYS A 120 -6.62 -9.34 11.30
C LYS A 120 -6.53 -8.81 12.73
N GLU A 121 -7.52 -8.01 13.14
CA GLU A 121 -7.95 -8.00 14.54
C GLU A 121 -8.33 -9.45 14.89
N LYS A 122 -7.51 -10.08 15.74
CA LYS A 122 -7.89 -11.28 16.47
C LYS A 122 -8.74 -10.88 17.67
#